data_AF-A0A1X7T3J4-F1
#
_entry.id   AF-A0A1X7T3J4-F1
#
_cell.length_a   1.000
_cell.length_b   1.000
_cell.length_c   1.000
_cell.angle_alpha   90.00
_cell.angle_beta   90.00
_cell.angle_gamma   90.00
#
_symmetry.space_group_name_H-M   'P 1'
#
loop_
_entity.id
_entity.type
_entity.pdbx_description
1 polymer ?
#
loop_
_entity_poly.entity_id
_entity_poly.type
_entity_poly.pdbx_seq_one_letter_code
_entity_poly.pdbx_strand_id
1 'polypeptide(L)'
;HKDINISENGVSCESTGFSCHWAGSSVGGFTPAYMDSLGNTLVNFFRIIPDGVLVFFPSYVVMETLVTHWKEQSSIFMRMEQHKQIFKEPKFKNEFNSVMSAYYEKIGSADKVGGAFFGVCRGKMLPPSLFLHIPEQYCLLLLL
;
A
#
# COMPACT_ATOMS: atom_id res chain seq x y z
N HIS A 1 -10.57 0.53 -22.72
CA HIS A 1 -9.27 0.78 -23.39
C HIS A 1 -8.37 1.60 -22.49
N LYS A 2 -7.59 0.91 -21.65
CA LYS A 2 -6.25 1.27 -21.16
C LYS A 2 -5.79 0.05 -20.37
N ASP A 3 -5.27 -0.90 -21.13
CA ASP A 3 -4.70 -2.13 -20.63
C ASP A 3 -3.37 -1.78 -19.94
N ILE A 4 -3.30 -1.98 -18.62
CA ILE A 4 -2.07 -1.85 -17.86
C ILE A 4 -1.39 -3.22 -17.89
N ASN A 5 -0.46 -3.40 -18.83
CA ASN A 5 0.46 -4.54 -18.86
C ASN A 5 1.66 -4.23 -17.97
N ILE A 6 1.89 -5.03 -16.93
CA ILE A 6 3.10 -4.98 -16.11
C ILE A 6 3.81 -6.32 -16.25
N SER A 7 4.93 -6.31 -16.98
CA SER A 7 5.78 -7.48 -17.21
C SER A 7 6.88 -7.61 -16.14
N GLU A 8 7.01 -8.84 -15.65
CA GLU A 8 8.15 -9.51 -14.99
C GLU A 8 8.84 -8.94 -13.74
N ASN A 9 8.49 -7.78 -13.19
CA ASN A 9 9.00 -7.38 -11.85
C ASN A 9 8.02 -6.53 -11.00
N GLY A 10 6.72 -6.67 -11.20
CA GLY A 10 5.75 -5.92 -10.39
C GLY A 10 4.29 -6.29 -10.65
N VAL A 11 3.54 -6.20 -9.55
CA VAL A 11 2.10 -6.34 -9.29
C VAL A 11 1.16 -6.36 -10.51
N SER A 12 0.49 -7.50 -10.72
CA SER A 12 -0.63 -7.61 -11.65
C SER A 12 -1.98 -7.44 -10.94
N CYS A 13 -2.91 -6.75 -11.59
CA CYS A 13 -4.33 -6.67 -11.24
C CYS A 13 -5.11 -7.48 -12.27
N GLU A 14 -5.75 -8.58 -11.87
CA GLU A 14 -6.75 -9.26 -12.69
C GLU A 14 -8.00 -9.62 -11.87
N SER A 15 -9.15 -9.42 -12.52
CA SER A 15 -10.48 -9.24 -11.95
C SER A 15 -11.21 -10.50 -11.48
N THR A 16 -10.59 -11.68 -11.47
CA THR A 16 -11.26 -12.91 -11.03
C THR A 16 -10.25 -13.95 -10.54
N GLY A 17 -10.11 -14.11 -9.22
CA GLY A 17 -9.48 -15.29 -8.62
C GLY A 17 -8.19 -15.01 -7.85
N PHE A 18 -8.28 -15.06 -6.52
CA PHE A 18 -7.14 -14.98 -5.60
C PHE A 18 -6.28 -16.24 -5.67
N SER A 19 -5.23 -16.23 -6.49
CA SER A 19 -4.08 -17.13 -6.33
C SER A 19 -2.80 -16.33 -6.50
N CYS A 20 -2.31 -15.77 -5.40
CA CYS A 20 -0.99 -15.15 -5.33
C CYS A 20 0.07 -16.27 -5.38
N HIS A 21 0.48 -16.70 -6.57
CA HIS A 21 1.70 -17.49 -6.71
C HIS A 21 2.90 -16.54 -6.79
N TRP A 22 3.66 -16.50 -5.71
CA TRP A 22 4.98 -15.88 -5.67
C TRP A 22 5.94 -16.73 -6.53
N ALA A 23 6.16 -16.30 -7.78
CA ALA A 23 7.18 -16.89 -8.64
C ALA A 23 8.46 -16.04 -8.57
N GLY A 24 9.46 -16.58 -7.86
CA GLY A 24 10.86 -16.15 -7.91
C GLY A 24 11.22 -14.94 -7.04
N SER A 25 12.45 -14.73 -6.63
CA SER A 25 13.66 -15.54 -6.53
C SER A 25 14.60 -14.72 -5.63
N SER A 26 15.33 -15.38 -4.73
CA SER A 26 16.63 -14.97 -4.21
C SER A 26 16.93 -13.46 -4.07
N VAL A 27 16.77 -12.91 -2.86
CA VAL A 27 17.61 -11.86 -2.23
C VAL A 27 18.49 -11.04 -3.21
N GLY A 28 17.87 -10.25 -4.09
CA GLY A 28 18.51 -9.17 -4.83
C GLY A 28 18.09 -7.88 -4.15
N GLY A 29 19.00 -7.25 -3.40
CA GLY A 29 18.69 -6.18 -2.48
C GLY A 29 17.89 -5.03 -3.10
N PHE A 30 16.94 -4.49 -2.33
CA PHE A 30 16.29 -3.22 -2.64
C PHE A 30 17.35 -2.16 -2.88
N THR A 31 17.63 -1.86 -4.16
CA THR A 31 18.57 -0.79 -4.49
C THR A 31 17.90 0.55 -4.18
N PRO A 32 18.65 1.59 -3.74
CA PRO A 32 18.07 2.90 -3.46
C PRO A 32 17.23 3.46 -4.63
N ALA A 33 17.71 3.27 -5.87
CA ALA A 33 17.00 3.69 -7.07
C ALA A 33 15.66 2.96 -7.27
N TYR A 34 15.60 1.65 -6.98
CA TYR A 34 14.35 0.89 -7.04
C TYR A 34 13.36 1.38 -5.96
N MET A 35 13.85 1.58 -4.74
CA MET A 35 13.04 2.10 -3.62
C MET A 35 12.45 3.47 -3.97
N ASP A 36 13.25 4.37 -4.56
CA ASP A 36 12.78 5.69 -4.98
C ASP A 36 11.77 5.61 -6.13
N SER A 37 12.00 4.77 -7.12
CA SER A 37 11.04 4.56 -8.22
C SER A 37 9.69 4.04 -7.68
N LEU A 38 9.74 3.12 -6.72
CA LEU A 38 8.56 2.56 -6.07
C LEU A 38 7.77 3.63 -5.30
N GLY A 39 8.48 4.43 -4.50
CA GLY A 39 7.88 5.53 -3.74
C GLY A 39 7.29 6.61 -4.64
N ASN A 40 7.96 6.97 -5.74
CA ASN A 40 7.42 7.93 -6.71
C ASN A 40 6.16 7.40 -7.41
N THR A 41 6.09 6.10 -7.66
CA THR A 41 4.89 5.45 -8.18
C THR A 41 3.72 5.57 -7.20
N LEU A 42 3.95 5.35 -5.90
CA LEU A 42 2.95 5.56 -4.85
C LEU A 42 2.46 7.02 -4.79
N VAL A 43 3.36 7.99 -4.87
CA VAL A 43 2.99 9.42 -4.92
C VAL A 43 2.05 9.70 -6.10
N ASN A 44 2.32 9.12 -7.27
CA ASN A 44 1.45 9.30 -8.44
C ASN A 44 0.07 8.68 -8.22
N PHE A 45 -0.02 7.50 -7.61
CA PHE A 45 -1.30 6.89 -7.27
C PHE A 45 -2.08 7.71 -6.25
N PHE A 46 -1.42 8.19 -5.20
CA PHE A 46 -2.05 8.97 -4.13
C PHE A 46 -2.66 10.29 -4.64
N ARG A 47 -2.17 10.81 -5.76
CA ARG A 47 -2.72 12.00 -6.43
C ARG A 47 -3.99 11.71 -7.22
N ILE A 48 -4.10 10.52 -7.80
CA ILE A 48 -5.16 10.17 -8.76
C ILE A 48 -6.34 9.50 -8.04
N ILE A 49 -6.06 8.69 -7.02
CA ILE A 49 -7.06 7.93 -6.31
C ILE A 49 -7.69 8.82 -5.23
N PRO A 50 -9.00 9.15 -5.31
CA PRO A 50 -9.70 9.85 -4.24
C PRO A 50 -9.81 8.96 -2.99
N ASP A 51 -10.06 9.56 -1.83
CA ASP A 51 -10.40 8.84 -0.59
C ASP A 51 -9.32 7.87 -0.07
N GLY A 52 -9.42 6.56 -0.26
CA GLY A 52 -8.58 5.57 0.41
C GLY A 52 -7.69 4.71 -0.50
N VAL A 53 -6.45 4.44 -0.08
CA VAL A 53 -5.54 3.47 -0.73
C VAL A 53 -5.02 2.46 0.29
N LEU A 54 -4.94 1.18 -0.09
CA LEU A 54 -4.36 0.12 0.73
C LEU A 54 -3.10 -0.44 0.04
N VAL A 55 -1.95 -0.35 0.73
CA VAL A 55 -0.66 -0.85 0.24
C VAL A 55 -0.21 -1.96 1.16
N PHE A 56 0.09 -3.13 0.60
CA PHE A 56 0.55 -4.28 1.37
C PHE A 56 1.96 -4.67 1.00
N PHE A 57 2.78 -4.82 2.03
CA PHE A 57 4.17 -5.23 1.95
C PHE A 57 4.30 -6.73 2.26
N PRO A 58 5.34 -7.40 1.77
CA PRO A 58 5.52 -8.84 1.94
C PRO A 58 6.00 -9.19 3.36
N SER A 59 6.57 -8.22 4.09
CA SER A 59 6.92 -8.35 5.50
C SER A 59 7.04 -6.97 6.17
N TYR A 60 6.98 -6.93 7.50
CA TYR A 60 7.26 -5.71 8.27
C TYR A 60 8.66 -5.17 8.03
N VAL A 61 9.64 -6.06 7.78
CA VAL A 61 11.01 -5.65 7.51
C VAL A 61 11.07 -4.84 6.22
N VAL A 62 10.41 -5.30 5.16
CA VAL A 62 10.33 -4.58 3.88
C VAL A 62 9.59 -3.25 4.03
N MET A 63 8.44 -3.26 4.72
CA MET A 63 7.67 -2.03 4.98
C MET A 63 8.52 -0.97 5.69
N GLU A 64 9.15 -1.32 6.80
CA GLU A 64 9.97 -0.36 7.57
C GLU A 64 11.20 0.08 6.77
N THR A 65 11.85 -0.82 6.01
CA THR A 65 13.00 -0.46 5.17
C THR A 65 12.63 0.57 4.11
N LEU A 66 11.52 0.37 3.39
CA LEU A 66 11.03 1.31 2.37
C LEU A 66 10.57 2.64 2.99
N VAL A 67 9.78 2.58 4.06
CA VAL A 67 9.28 3.78 4.75
C VAL A 67 10.43 4.62 5.30
N THR A 68 11.43 4.01 5.93
CA THR A 68 12.62 4.71 6.44
C THR A 68 13.39 5.37 5.30
N HIS A 69 13.65 4.64 4.21
CA HIS A 69 14.32 5.20 3.03
C HIS A 69 13.57 6.40 2.45
N TRP A 70 12.25 6.31 2.29
CA TRP A 70 11.43 7.42 1.77
C TRP A 70 11.36 8.63 2.69
N LYS A 71 11.50 8.42 4.00
CA LYS A 71 11.52 9.50 4.99
C LYS A 71 12.87 10.20 5.04
N GLU A 72 13.95 9.44 5.07
CA GLU A 72 15.27 9.95 5.38
C GLU A 72 16.07 10.36 4.14
N GLN A 73 15.94 9.62 3.04
CA GLN A 73 16.88 9.71 1.91
C GLN A 73 16.30 10.42 0.69
N SER A 74 14.97 10.42 0.50
CA SER A 74 14.40 10.89 -0.78
C SER A 74 13.26 11.91 -0.67
N SER A 75 12.86 12.33 0.53
CA SER A 75 11.71 13.25 0.79
C SER A 75 10.37 12.78 0.19
N ILE A 76 10.32 11.56 -0.34
CA ILE A 76 9.14 10.99 -1.01
C ILE A 76 8.00 10.80 0.00
N PHE A 77 8.31 10.44 1.25
CA PHE A 77 7.29 10.27 2.29
C PHE A 77 6.50 11.55 2.53
N MET A 78 7.16 12.71 2.58
CA MET A 78 6.48 14.00 2.73
C MET A 78 5.56 14.30 1.54
N ARG A 79 6.00 13.98 0.32
CA ARG A 79 5.17 14.13 -0.89
C ARG A 79 3.97 13.20 -0.88
N MET A 80 4.10 11.99 -0.32
CA MET A 80 2.95 11.11 -0.12
C MET A 80 1.97 11.72 0.89
N GLU A 81 2.46 12.24 2.02
CA GLU A 81 1.64 12.86 3.07
C GLU A 81 0.92 14.14 2.64
N GLN A 82 1.41 14.84 1.60
CA GLN A 82 0.68 15.95 0.97
C GLN A 82 -0.61 15.52 0.27
N HIS A 83 -0.73 14.25 -0.09
CA HIS A 83 -1.88 13.72 -0.83
C HIS A 83 -2.73 12.75 0.00
N LYS A 84 -2.11 11.97 0.88
CA LYS A 84 -2.79 11.00 1.74
C LYS A 84 -2.14 10.94 3.12
N GLN A 85 -2.95 10.97 4.17
CA GLN A 85 -2.46 10.65 5.51
C GLN A 85 -2.09 9.17 5.58
N ILE A 86 -0.84 8.85 5.94
CA ILE A 86 -0.36 7.47 5.97
C ILE A 86 -0.55 6.84 7.35
N PHE A 87 -1.30 5.75 7.39
CA PHE A 87 -1.49 4.88 8.53
C PHE A 87 -0.63 3.63 8.33
N LYS A 88 0.10 3.20 9.36
CA LYS A 88 0.93 2.00 9.28
C LYS A 88 0.40 0.92 10.20
N GLU A 89 0.40 -0.31 9.73
CA GLU A 89 0.01 -1.47 10.51
C GLU A 89 0.97 -1.65 11.70
N PRO A 90 0.45 -1.62 12.94
CA PRO A 90 1.27 -1.82 14.12
C PRO A 90 1.74 -3.28 14.21
N LYS A 91 2.93 -3.50 14.78
CA LYS A 91 3.47 -4.85 15.00
C LYS A 91 2.63 -5.64 16.01
N PHE A 92 1.99 -4.95 16.96
CA PHE A 92 1.18 -5.53 18.02
C PHE A 92 -0.32 -5.48 17.68
N LYS A 93 -1.03 -6.59 17.95
CA LYS A 93 -2.44 -6.75 17.58
C LYS A 93 -3.40 -5.84 18.33
N ASN A 94 -3.03 -5.40 19.53
CA ASN A 94 -3.84 -4.54 20.39
C ASN A 94 -4.07 -3.13 19.79
N GLU A 95 -3.14 -2.65 18.96
CA GLU A 95 -3.21 -1.32 18.35
C GLU A 95 -3.86 -1.35 16.95
N PHE A 96 -3.94 -2.53 16.31
CA PHE A 96 -4.41 -2.68 14.93
C PHE A 96 -5.80 -2.08 14.71
N ASN A 97 -6.76 -2.45 15.57
CA ASN A 97 -8.14 -1.98 15.45
C ASN A 97 -8.22 -0.45 15.59
N SER A 98 -7.44 0.15 16.48
CA SER A 98 -7.43 1.60 16.68
C SER A 98 -6.90 2.33 15.45
N VAL A 99 -5.79 1.87 14.87
CA VAL A 99 -5.22 2.45 13.65
C VAL A 99 -6.17 2.28 12.46
N MET A 100 -6.79 1.11 12.33
CA MET A 100 -7.74 0.84 11.25
C MET A 100 -9.01 1.68 11.38
N SER A 101 -9.55 1.85 12.58
CA SER A 101 -10.67 2.75 12.83
C SER A 101 -10.33 4.20 12.48
N ALA A 102 -9.14 4.68 12.84
CA ALA A 102 -8.69 6.02 12.47
C ALA A 102 -8.53 6.20 10.95
N TYR A 103 -8.07 5.17 10.24
CA TYR A 103 -8.05 5.16 8.78
C TYR A 103 -9.46 5.27 8.18
N TYR A 104 -10.41 4.46 8.66
CA TYR A 104 -11.81 4.51 8.19
C TYR A 104 -12.50 5.84 8.51
N GLU A 105 -12.24 6.42 9.67
CA GLU A 105 -12.73 7.76 10.02
C GLU A 105 -12.15 8.81 9.07
N LYS A 106 -10.86 8.71 8.75
CA LYS A 106 -10.19 9.67 7.87
C LYS A 106 -10.70 9.63 6.44
N ILE A 107 -10.99 8.45 5.90
CA ILE A 107 -11.53 8.32 4.53
C ILE A 107 -13.05 8.57 4.48
N GLY A 108 -13.76 8.46 5.61
CA GLY A 108 -15.18 8.79 5.73
C GLY A 108 -15.46 10.27 6.04
N SER A 109 -14.43 11.05 6.42
CA SER A 109 -14.59 12.48 6.64
C SER A 109 -14.72 13.22 5.30
N ALA A 110 -15.45 14.34 5.28
CA ALA A 110 -15.55 15.20 4.11
C ALA A 110 -14.24 15.99 3.81
N ASP A 111 -13.13 15.61 4.45
CA ASP A 111 -11.83 16.22 4.21
C ASP A 111 -11.32 15.88 2.81
N LYS A 112 -10.68 16.85 2.16
CA LYS A 112 -10.13 16.65 0.81
C LYS A 112 -8.89 15.75 0.75
N VAL A 113 -8.26 15.47 1.90
CA VAL A 113 -7.04 14.68 1.99
C VAL A 113 -7.41 13.31 2.51
N GLY A 114 -7.46 12.34 1.61
CA GLY A 114 -7.81 10.97 1.93
C GLY A 114 -6.74 10.24 2.77
N GLY A 115 -6.91 8.93 2.94
CA GLY A 115 -6.02 8.09 3.75
C GLY A 115 -5.28 7.05 2.90
N ALA A 116 -4.10 6.65 3.35
CA ALA A 116 -3.40 5.47 2.85
C ALA A 116 -3.04 4.55 4.01
N PHE A 117 -3.30 3.26 3.90
CA PHE A 117 -2.93 2.27 4.91
C PHE A 117 -1.81 1.36 4.38
N PHE A 118 -0.72 1.29 5.13
CA PHE A 118 0.45 0.44 4.87
C PHE A 118 0.37 -0.79 5.77
N GLY A 119 0.03 -1.94 5.18
CA GLY A 119 -0.15 -3.21 5.86
C GLY A 119 0.85 -4.29 5.45
N VAL A 120 0.86 -5.41 6.15
CA VAL A 120 1.68 -6.57 5.80
C VAL A 120 0.82 -7.78 5.47
N CYS A 121 1.09 -8.42 4.34
CA CYS A 121 0.41 -9.67 3.97
C CYS A 121 0.94 -10.83 4.82
N ARG A 122 0.16 -11.29 5.81
CA ARG A 122 0.53 -12.41 6.70
C ARG A 122 0.11 -13.81 6.18
N GLY A 123 -0.28 -13.98 4.92
CA GLY A 123 -0.70 -15.28 4.37
C GLY A 123 -1.61 -15.19 3.14
N LYS A 124 -2.12 -16.35 2.68
CA LYS A 124 -2.78 -16.56 1.38
C LYS A 124 -3.99 -15.69 1.05
N MET A 125 -4.58 -14.99 2.02
CA MET A 125 -5.72 -14.11 1.80
C MET A 125 -5.62 -12.94 2.76
N LEU A 126 -5.80 -11.72 2.23
CA LEU A 126 -6.12 -10.57 3.08
C LEU A 126 -7.35 -10.94 3.93
N PRO A 127 -7.46 -10.43 5.17
CA PRO A 127 -8.60 -10.75 6.02
C PRO A 127 -9.92 -10.50 5.25
N PRO A 128 -10.87 -11.45 5.21
CA PRO A 128 -12.15 -11.25 4.55
C PRO A 128 -12.90 -10.01 5.07
N SER A 129 -12.65 -9.63 6.34
CA SER A 129 -13.16 -8.40 6.93
C SER A 129 -12.63 -7.13 6.28
N LEU A 130 -11.44 -7.18 5.67
CA LEU A 130 -10.95 -6.08 4.86
C LEU A 130 -11.76 -6.01 3.57
N PHE A 131 -11.93 -7.12 2.85
CA PHE A 131 -12.68 -7.20 1.59
C PHE A 131 -14.16 -6.82 1.70
N LEU A 132 -14.83 -7.23 2.77
CA LEU A 132 -16.26 -6.96 2.96
C LEU A 132 -16.55 -5.51 3.40
N HIS A 133 -15.52 -4.78 3.84
CA HIS A 133 -15.63 -3.40 4.29
C HIS A 133 -14.93 -2.41 3.35
N ILE A 134 -14.62 -2.85 2.13
CA ILE A 134 -14.24 -1.97 1.03
C ILE A 134 -15.51 -1.67 0.22
N PRO A 135 -16.30 -0.62 0.54
CA PRO A 135 -17.32 -0.12 -0.39
C PRO A 135 -16.76 0.08 -1.80
N GLU A 136 -17.57 0.10 -2.84
CA GLU A 136 -17.13 0.16 -4.25
C GLU A 136 -16.31 1.42 -4.67
N GLN A 137 -15.88 2.26 -3.72
CA GLN A 137 -15.12 3.50 -3.96
C GLN A 137 -13.63 3.43 -3.61
N TYR A 138 -13.11 2.35 -3.01
CA TYR A 138 -11.67 2.26 -2.71
C TYR A 138 -10.93 1.54 -3.83
N CYS A 139 -9.95 2.23 -4.39
CA CYS A 139 -9.21 1.76 -5.54
C CYS A 139 -7.76 1.49 -5.14
N LEU A 140 -7.24 0.38 -5.63
CA LEU A 140 -5.85 -0.07 -5.58
C LEU A 140 -5.40 -0.76 -4.27
N LEU A 141 -5.41 -2.08 -4.34
CA LEU A 141 -4.55 -2.96 -3.56
C LEU A 141 -3.20 -3.05 -4.27
N LEU A 142 -2.15 -2.41 -3.75
CA LEU A 142 -0.79 -2.56 -4.27
C LEU A 142 -0.03 -3.57 -3.42
N LEU A 143 0.22 -4.78 -3.94
CA LEU A 143 1.07 -5.79 -3.32
C LEU A 143 2.53 -5.54 -3.72
N LEU A 144 3.28 -4.80 -2.91
CA LEU A 144 4.70 -4.50 -3.16
C LEU A 144 5.62 -5.70 -2.93
#